data_AF-A0A5B9MET1-F1
#
_entry.id   AF-A0A5B9MET1-F1
#
_cell.length_a   1.000
_cell.length_b   1.000
_cell.length_c   1.000
_cell.angle_alpha   90.00
_cell.angle_beta   90.00
_cell.angle_gamma   90.00
#
_symmetry.space_group_name_H-M   'P 1'
#
loop_
_entity.id
_entity.type
_entity.pdbx_description
1 polymer ?
#
loop_
_entity_poly.entity_id
_entity_poly.type
_entity_poly.pdbx_seq_one_letter_code
_entity_poly.pdbx_strand_id
1 'polypeptide(L)'
;MRRVLITVVTLTVCLLAVFGIAKALSFAKQVIGIPREAYASDWTAVFIIDHIRTSGEWPTGWHDLRDEYDRLAVPQHYAWTFEELQSLITVDWDVDISELRDSDVPLDHVRLTSGRQVSYGGDPDKLIHDYIQTGEDPNQIREKIGIHREKPKG
;
A
#
# COMPACT_ATOMS: atom_id res chain seq x y z
N MET A 1 53.23 18.25 -15.98
CA MET A 1 52.52 18.15 -14.68
C MET A 1 51.20 18.91 -14.66
N ARG A 2 51.16 20.22 -14.92
CA ARG A 2 49.92 21.04 -14.83
C ARG A 2 48.75 20.55 -15.70
N ARG A 3 49.00 20.07 -16.92
CA ARG A 3 47.95 19.53 -17.83
C ARG A 3 47.37 18.20 -17.32
N VAL A 4 48.23 17.31 -16.82
CA VAL A 4 47.81 16.01 -16.22
C VAL A 4 46.97 16.24 -14.98
N LEU A 5 47.34 17.20 -14.13
CA LEU A 5 46.59 17.55 -12.93
C LEU A 5 45.18 18.06 -13.26
N ILE A 6 45.04 18.91 -14.29
CA ILE A 6 43.74 19.41 -14.76
C ILE A 6 42.88 18.25 -15.28
N THR A 7 43.44 17.38 -16.13
CA THR A 7 42.70 16.23 -16.68
C THR A 7 42.20 15.29 -15.58
N VAL A 8 43.02 14.99 -14.58
CA VAL A 8 42.64 14.14 -13.44
C VAL A 8 41.53 14.79 -12.63
N VAL A 9 41.66 16.07 -12.28
CA VAL A 9 40.63 16.80 -11.52
C VAL A 9 39.31 16.86 -12.29
N THR A 10 39.34 17.14 -13.60
CA THR A 10 38.13 17.16 -14.43
C THR A 10 37.45 15.79 -14.48
N LEU A 11 38.22 14.71 -14.66
CA LEU A 11 37.68 13.34 -14.65
C LEU A 11 37.06 12.98 -13.29
N THR A 12 37.70 13.34 -12.18
CA THR A 12 37.16 13.09 -10.84
C THR A 12 35.86 13.85 -10.60
N VAL A 13 35.78 15.12 -11.01
CA VAL A 13 34.55 15.91 -10.90
C VAL A 13 33.44 15.33 -11.77
N CYS A 14 33.74 14.91 -13.00
CA CYS A 14 32.76 14.25 -13.86
C CYS A 14 32.27 12.92 -13.27
N LEU A 15 33.15 12.10 -12.71
CA LEU A 15 32.77 10.85 -12.04
C LEU A 15 31.87 11.09 -10.82
N LEU A 16 32.20 12.08 -9.99
CA LEU A 16 31.37 12.46 -8.84
C LEU A 16 30.00 13.00 -9.27
N ALA A 17 29.94 13.79 -10.35
CA ALA A 17 28.68 14.29 -10.89
C ALA A 17 27.79 13.15 -11.43
N VAL A 18 28.36 12.22 -12.20
CA VAL A 18 27.63 11.05 -12.71
C VAL A 18 27.14 10.17 -11.55
N PHE A 19 27.98 9.93 -10.54
CA PHE A 19 27.59 9.16 -9.37
C PHE A 19 26.48 9.84 -8.57
N GLY A 20 26.58 11.16 -8.37
CA GLY A 20 25.55 11.97 -7.70
C GLY A 20 24.21 11.91 -8.43
N ILE A 21 24.20 12.06 -9.75
CA ILE A 21 22.99 11.97 -10.59
C ILE A 21 22.38 10.57 -10.50
N ALA A 22 23.20 9.52 -10.59
CA ALA A 22 22.72 8.13 -10.50
C ALA A 22 22.05 7.87 -9.15
N LYS A 23 22.65 8.32 -8.04
CA LYS A 23 22.08 8.20 -6.69
C LYS A 23 20.80 9.03 -6.53
N ALA A 24 20.77 10.25 -7.05
CA ALA A 24 19.58 11.10 -7.01
C ALA A 24 18.40 10.47 -7.79
N LEU A 25 18.65 9.86 -8.94
CA LEU A 25 17.63 9.16 -9.72
C LEU A 25 17.11 7.90 -9.02
N SER A 26 17.99 7.10 -8.41
CA SER A 26 17.58 5.94 -7.61
C SER A 26 16.75 6.36 -6.39
N PHE A 27 17.15 7.43 -5.71
CA PHE A 27 16.42 7.97 -4.57
C PHE A 27 15.06 8.54 -4.99
N ALA A 28 14.99 9.29 -6.08
CA ALA A 28 13.74 9.80 -6.62
C ALA A 28 12.76 8.67 -6.97
N LYS A 29 13.23 7.58 -7.59
CA LYS A 29 12.39 6.39 -7.85
C LYS A 29 11.88 5.73 -6.57
N GLN A 30 12.70 5.65 -5.53
CA GLN A 30 12.29 5.11 -4.23
C GLN A 30 11.25 5.99 -3.54
N VAL A 31 11.40 7.32 -3.60
CA VAL A 31 10.51 8.29 -2.91
C VAL A 31 9.17 8.45 -3.63
N ILE A 32 9.13 8.38 -4.96
CA ILE A 32 7.88 8.48 -5.74
C ILE A 32 6.98 7.25 -5.51
N GLY A 33 7.55 6.07 -5.25
CA GLY A 33 6.77 4.84 -5.00
C GLY A 33 6.15 4.75 -3.60
N ILE A 34 6.69 5.46 -2.60
CA ILE A 34 6.29 5.33 -1.19
C ILE A 34 4.81 5.66 -0.98
N PRO A 35 4.27 6.77 -1.50
CA PRO A 35 2.88 7.09 -1.24
C PRO A 35 1.94 6.07 -1.88
N ARG A 36 2.31 5.58 -3.07
CA ARG A 36 1.52 4.60 -3.83
C ARG A 36 1.47 3.25 -3.13
N GLU A 37 2.60 2.75 -2.66
CA GLU A 37 2.70 1.51 -1.89
C GLU A 37 1.90 1.61 -0.59
N ALA A 38 2.03 2.72 0.14
CA ALA A 38 1.29 2.94 1.38
C ALA A 38 -0.24 2.93 1.16
N TYR A 39 -0.73 3.62 0.12
CA TYR A 39 -2.15 3.57 -0.22
C TYR A 39 -2.59 2.18 -0.68
N ALA A 40 -1.76 1.45 -1.44
CA ALA A 40 -2.10 0.09 -1.84
C ALA A 40 -2.33 -0.80 -0.61
N SER A 41 -1.44 -0.73 0.37
CA SER A 41 -1.55 -1.48 1.63
C SER A 41 -2.83 -1.13 2.40
N ASP A 42 -3.11 0.16 2.57
CA ASP A 42 -4.28 0.63 3.32
C ASP A 42 -5.59 0.15 2.68
N TRP A 43 -5.67 0.20 1.35
CA TRP A 43 -6.86 -0.18 0.60
C TRP A 43 -7.04 -1.68 0.47
N THR A 44 -5.97 -2.45 0.42
CA THR A 44 -6.10 -3.91 0.50
C THR A 44 -6.71 -4.33 1.83
N ALA A 45 -6.31 -3.72 2.96
CA ALA A 45 -6.95 -3.97 4.25
C ALA A 45 -8.46 -3.62 4.22
N VAL A 46 -8.83 -2.50 3.57
CA VAL A 46 -10.24 -2.12 3.37
C VAL A 46 -11.03 -3.19 2.63
N PHE A 47 -10.50 -3.70 1.52
CA PHE A 47 -11.20 -4.72 0.72
C PHE A 47 -11.34 -6.03 1.49
N ILE A 48 -10.29 -6.46 2.21
CA ILE A 48 -10.34 -7.67 3.04
C ILE A 48 -11.37 -7.53 4.17
N ILE A 49 -11.38 -6.40 4.89
CA ILE A 49 -12.35 -6.14 5.96
C ILE A 49 -13.78 -6.20 5.43
N ASP A 50 -14.02 -5.61 4.25
CA ASP A 50 -15.35 -5.58 3.67
C ASP A 50 -15.78 -6.96 3.10
N HIS A 51 -14.84 -7.72 2.54
CA HIS A 51 -15.08 -9.12 2.18
C HIS A 51 -15.49 -9.93 3.42
N ILE A 52 -14.68 -9.90 4.49
CA ILE A 52 -14.99 -10.58 5.76
C ILE A 52 -16.34 -10.14 6.33
N ARG A 53 -16.71 -8.86 6.19
CA ARG A 53 -18.00 -8.34 6.64
C ARG A 53 -19.17 -8.96 5.89
N THR A 54 -19.01 -9.23 4.60
CA THR A 54 -20.10 -9.70 3.74
C THR A 54 -20.16 -11.22 3.67
N SER A 55 -19.02 -11.90 3.58
CA SER A 55 -18.91 -13.36 3.49
C SER A 55 -18.79 -14.03 4.86
N GLY A 56 -18.18 -13.35 5.84
CA GLY A 56 -17.81 -13.95 7.12
C GLY A 56 -16.54 -14.79 7.09
N GLU A 57 -15.84 -14.84 5.95
CA GLU A 57 -14.68 -15.68 5.67
C GLU A 57 -13.48 -14.85 5.21
N TRP A 58 -12.28 -15.43 5.30
CA TRP A 58 -11.07 -14.85 4.72
C TRP A 58 -11.08 -15.05 3.20
N PRO A 59 -10.67 -14.06 2.38
CA PRO A 59 -10.62 -14.21 0.93
C PRO A 59 -9.62 -15.31 0.52
N THR A 60 -9.98 -16.09 -0.51
CA THR A 60 -9.15 -17.20 -1.03
C THR A 60 -8.27 -16.78 -2.20
N GLY A 61 -8.43 -15.55 -2.67
CA GLY A 61 -7.59 -14.96 -3.69
C GLY A 61 -8.07 -13.58 -4.11
N TRP A 62 -7.30 -12.94 -5.01
CA TRP A 62 -7.65 -11.64 -5.54
C TRP A 62 -9.04 -11.58 -6.18
N HIS A 63 -9.50 -12.66 -6.81
CA HIS A 63 -10.83 -12.70 -7.43
C HIS A 63 -11.96 -12.40 -6.43
N ASP A 64 -11.81 -12.81 -5.17
CA ASP A 64 -12.79 -12.55 -4.09
C ASP A 64 -12.80 -11.09 -3.63
N LEU A 65 -11.79 -10.31 -4.01
CA LEU A 65 -11.67 -8.87 -3.69
C LEU A 65 -12.05 -7.97 -4.88
N ARG A 66 -12.43 -8.56 -6.02
CA ARG A 66 -12.70 -7.83 -7.26
C ARG A 66 -13.95 -6.97 -7.13
N ASP A 67 -14.98 -7.49 -6.49
CA ASP A 67 -16.26 -6.80 -6.32
C ASP A 67 -16.11 -5.62 -5.34
N GLU A 68 -15.34 -5.80 -4.26
CA GLU A 68 -15.00 -4.77 -3.29
C GLU A 68 -14.18 -3.68 -3.94
N TYR A 69 -13.19 -4.04 -4.78
CA TYR A 69 -12.44 -3.07 -5.57
C TYR A 69 -13.37 -2.27 -6.48
N ASP A 70 -14.19 -2.91 -7.31
CA ASP A 70 -15.05 -2.21 -8.27
C ASP A 70 -16.10 -1.32 -7.56
N ARG A 71 -16.50 -1.68 -6.34
CA ARG A 71 -17.47 -0.93 -5.54
C ARG A 71 -16.85 0.23 -4.76
N LEU A 72 -15.65 0.05 -4.21
CA LEU A 72 -15.04 0.97 -3.24
C LEU A 72 -13.92 1.82 -3.86
N ALA A 73 -13.28 1.35 -4.95
CA ALA A 73 -12.26 2.11 -5.66
C ALA A 73 -12.89 3.14 -6.61
N VAL A 74 -13.25 4.31 -6.09
CA VAL A 74 -13.52 5.57 -6.82
C VAL A 74 -12.36 5.97 -7.80
N PRO A 75 -12.53 5.84 -9.13
CA PRO A 75 -11.45 5.98 -10.11
C PRO A 75 -10.70 7.33 -10.12
N GLN A 76 -11.29 8.39 -9.55
CA GLN A 76 -10.73 9.74 -9.57
C GLN A 76 -9.75 10.01 -8.41
N HIS A 77 -9.63 9.08 -7.45
CA HIS A 77 -8.82 9.28 -6.24
C HIS A 77 -7.74 8.21 -6.00
N TYR A 78 -7.66 7.16 -6.84
CA TYR A 78 -6.66 6.09 -6.67
C TYR A 78 -5.56 6.14 -7.72
N ALA A 79 -4.36 5.76 -7.28
CA ALA A 79 -3.15 5.73 -8.08
C ALA A 79 -2.81 4.33 -8.62
N TRP A 80 -3.76 3.39 -8.57
CA TRP A 80 -3.54 1.99 -8.96
C TRP A 80 -4.79 1.39 -9.63
N THR A 81 -4.56 0.56 -10.65
CA THR A 81 -5.56 -0.40 -11.14
C THR A 81 -5.62 -1.63 -10.25
N PHE A 82 -6.59 -2.51 -10.49
CA PHE A 82 -6.70 -3.77 -9.77
C PHE A 82 -5.47 -4.66 -10.00
N GLU A 83 -5.01 -4.78 -11.25
CA GLU A 83 -3.80 -5.53 -11.59
C GLU A 83 -2.55 -4.93 -10.93
N GLU A 84 -2.51 -3.61 -10.78
CA GLU A 84 -1.41 -2.94 -10.10
C GLU A 84 -1.41 -3.25 -8.60
N LEU A 85 -2.57 -3.31 -7.93
CA LEU A 85 -2.65 -3.80 -6.55
C LEU A 85 -2.10 -5.22 -6.41
N GLN A 86 -2.47 -6.13 -7.32
CA GLN A 86 -1.97 -7.50 -7.33
C GLN A 86 -0.45 -7.57 -7.43
N SER A 87 0.17 -6.60 -8.11
CA SER A 87 1.63 -6.52 -8.23
C SER A 87 2.32 -5.90 -7.00
N LEU A 88 1.62 -5.02 -6.28
CA LEU A 88 2.16 -4.25 -5.16
C LEU A 88 2.02 -4.97 -3.83
N ILE A 89 1.01 -5.83 -3.68
CA ILE A 89 0.66 -6.48 -2.42
C ILE A 89 0.71 -8.00 -2.57
N THR A 90 1.25 -8.64 -1.55
CA THR A 90 1.18 -10.08 -1.32
C THR A 90 0.25 -10.30 -0.14
N VAL A 91 -0.75 -11.16 -0.34
CA VAL A 91 -1.67 -11.61 0.72
C VAL A 91 -1.50 -13.11 0.87
N ASP A 92 -1.44 -13.57 2.11
CA ASP A 92 -1.59 -14.99 2.43
C ASP A 92 -3.06 -15.37 2.32
N TRP A 93 -3.38 -16.24 1.37
CA TRP A 93 -4.75 -16.66 1.10
C TRP A 93 -5.15 -17.91 1.87
N ASP A 94 -4.18 -18.63 2.45
CA ASP A 94 -4.38 -19.88 3.18
C ASP A 94 -4.51 -19.59 4.68
N VAL A 95 -5.50 -18.76 5.04
CA VAL A 95 -5.73 -18.30 6.41
C VAL A 95 -7.12 -18.70 6.86
N ASP A 96 -7.22 -19.38 8.01
CA ASP A 96 -8.49 -19.64 8.66
C ASP A 96 -8.89 -18.43 9.52
N ILE A 97 -10.08 -17.88 9.27
CA ILE A 97 -10.57 -16.73 10.02
C ILE A 97 -10.72 -17.01 11.53
N SER A 98 -10.89 -18.27 11.93
CA SER A 98 -10.91 -18.64 13.35
C SER A 98 -9.55 -18.42 14.03
N GLU A 99 -8.44 -18.65 13.32
CA GLU A 99 -7.10 -18.37 13.85
C GLU A 99 -6.90 -16.86 14.07
N LEU A 100 -7.45 -16.03 13.18
CA LEU A 100 -7.41 -14.56 13.34
C LEU A 100 -8.26 -14.09 14.53
N ARG A 101 -9.40 -14.75 14.79
CA ARG A 101 -10.29 -14.44 15.92
C ARG A 101 -9.68 -14.83 17.26
N ASP A 102 -9.02 -15.98 17.30
CA ASP A 102 -8.40 -16.53 18.51
C ASP A 102 -7.04 -15.87 18.82
N SER A 103 -6.48 -15.10 17.88
CA SER A 103 -5.21 -14.40 18.08
C SER A 103 -5.36 -13.11 18.90
N ASP A 104 -4.58 -13.01 19.97
CA ASP A 104 -4.45 -11.78 20.78
C ASP A 104 -3.64 -10.67 20.07
N VAL A 105 -2.93 -11.00 18.99
CA VAL A 105 -2.07 -10.06 18.26
C VAL A 105 -2.34 -10.06 16.76
N PRO A 106 -2.08 -8.95 16.04
CA PRO A 106 -2.10 -8.94 14.59
C PRO A 106 -1.13 -9.97 14.00
N LEU A 107 -1.62 -10.77 13.05
CA LEU A 107 -0.83 -11.78 12.34
C LEU A 107 -0.48 -11.26 10.94
N ASP A 108 0.74 -11.54 10.50
CA ASP A 108 1.34 -10.92 9.32
C ASP A 108 0.98 -11.65 8.03
N HIS A 109 -0.18 -11.30 7.45
CA HIS A 109 -0.75 -11.91 6.26
C HIS A 109 -0.81 -10.96 5.06
N VAL A 110 -0.65 -9.64 5.27
CA VAL A 110 -0.72 -8.64 4.20
C VAL A 110 0.57 -7.83 4.13
N ARG A 111 1.35 -8.03 3.07
CA ARG A 111 2.65 -7.36 2.89
C ARG A 111 2.77 -6.68 1.54
N LEU A 112 3.58 -5.62 1.49
CA LEU A 112 4.05 -5.10 0.20
C LEU A 112 5.00 -6.10 -0.45
N THR A 113 4.83 -6.34 -1.75
CA THR A 113 5.72 -7.18 -2.56
C THR A 113 7.17 -6.66 -2.55
N SER A 114 7.35 -5.35 -2.33
CA SER A 114 8.68 -4.75 -2.17
C SER A 114 9.36 -5.10 -0.83
N GLY A 115 8.67 -5.78 0.09
CA GLY A 115 9.15 -6.13 1.43
C GLY A 115 9.23 -4.94 2.39
N ARG A 116 8.72 -3.78 1.98
CA ARG A 116 8.68 -2.58 2.81
C ARG A 116 7.45 -2.63 3.71
N GLN A 117 7.55 -2.01 4.88
CA GLN A 117 6.41 -1.80 5.77
C GLN A 117 6.10 -0.30 5.79
N VAL A 118 5.24 0.13 4.86
CA VAL A 118 4.83 1.53 4.72
C VAL A 118 3.31 1.55 4.58
N SER A 119 2.66 2.31 5.45
CA SER A 119 1.22 2.55 5.43
C SER A 119 0.95 3.95 5.98
N TYR A 120 -0.10 4.63 5.47
CA TYR A 120 -0.57 5.89 6.04
C TYR A 120 -1.72 5.69 7.03
N GLY A 121 -2.54 4.66 6.83
CA GLY A 121 -3.69 4.31 7.66
C GLY A 121 -3.36 3.48 8.91
N GLY A 122 -2.15 2.94 8.99
CA GLY A 122 -1.73 1.96 9.99
C GLY A 122 -1.54 0.57 9.37
N ASP A 123 -0.73 -0.26 10.03
CA ASP A 123 -0.41 -1.62 9.59
C ASP A 123 -1.68 -2.38 9.13
N PRO A 124 -1.73 -2.89 7.88
CA PRO A 124 -2.92 -3.54 7.33
C PRO A 124 -3.41 -4.70 8.19
N ASP A 125 -2.49 -5.51 8.72
CA ASP A 125 -2.83 -6.65 9.55
C ASP A 125 -3.41 -6.22 10.91
N LYS A 126 -2.93 -5.08 11.44
CA LYS A 126 -3.51 -4.48 12.63
C LYS A 126 -4.93 -3.99 12.38
N LEU A 127 -5.18 -3.34 11.25
CA LEU A 127 -6.53 -2.87 10.90
C LEU A 127 -7.52 -4.04 10.78
N ILE A 128 -7.09 -5.12 10.14
CA ILE A 128 -7.88 -6.35 10.01
C ILE A 128 -8.11 -6.98 11.39
N HIS A 129 -7.08 -7.10 12.22
CA HIS A 129 -7.18 -7.63 13.58
C HIS A 129 -8.14 -6.83 14.46
N ASP A 130 -7.98 -5.50 14.49
CA ASP A 130 -8.86 -4.60 15.25
C ASP A 130 -10.33 -4.77 14.81
N TYR A 131 -10.59 -4.89 13.50
CA TYR A 131 -11.94 -5.15 12.99
C TYR A 131 -12.49 -6.51 13.42
N ILE A 132 -11.68 -7.58 13.35
CA ILE A 132 -12.11 -8.93 13.75
C ILE A 132 -12.46 -8.97 15.25
N GLN A 133 -11.69 -8.28 16.09
CA GLN A 133 -11.87 -8.28 17.54
C GLN A 133 -13.05 -7.42 18.00
N THR A 134 -13.22 -6.25 17.39
CA THR A 134 -14.20 -5.24 17.87
C THR A 134 -15.47 -5.17 17.02
N GLY A 135 -15.40 -5.63 15.77
CA GLY A 135 -16.42 -5.39 14.74
C GLY A 135 -16.47 -3.93 14.25
N GLU A 136 -15.63 -3.04 14.79
CA GLU A 136 -15.58 -1.64 14.38
C GLU A 136 -14.70 -1.48 13.14
N ASP A 137 -15.17 -0.72 12.15
CA ASP A 137 -14.39 -0.38 10.96
C ASP A 137 -13.32 0.66 11.35
N PRO A 138 -12.03 0.29 11.44
CA PRO A 138 -10.99 1.15 12.00
C PRO A 138 -10.73 2.38 11.11
N ASN A 139 -11.17 2.34 9.85
CA ASN A 139 -10.97 3.43 8.90
C ASN A 139 -12.22 4.31 8.72
N GLN A 140 -13.35 3.99 9.37
CA GLN A 140 -14.66 4.62 9.12
C GLN A 140 -14.89 4.82 7.63
N ILE A 141 -14.64 3.78 6.84
CA ILE A 141 -14.51 3.87 5.39
C ILE A 141 -15.81 4.41 4.77
N ARG A 142 -16.97 4.16 5.38
CA ARG A 142 -18.24 4.81 5.02
C ARG A 142 -18.21 6.34 5.08
N GLU A 143 -17.52 6.95 6.04
CA GLU A 143 -17.37 8.40 6.15
C GLU A 143 -16.27 8.94 5.22
N LYS A 144 -15.15 8.21 5.04
CA LYS A 144 -14.04 8.62 4.16
C LYS A 144 -14.32 8.41 2.66
N ILE A 145 -15.05 7.36 2.28
CA ILE A 145 -15.61 7.22 0.91
C ILE A 145 -16.76 8.23 0.70
N GLY A 146 -17.29 8.78 1.80
CA GLY A 146 -18.17 9.96 1.83
C GLY A 146 -17.50 11.30 1.53
N ILE A 147 -16.22 11.34 1.14
CA ILE A 147 -15.58 12.52 0.53
C ILE A 147 -16.14 12.69 -0.90
N HIS A 148 -17.42 13.06 -1.00
CA HIS A 148 -18.17 13.70 -2.11
C HIS A 148 -19.68 13.35 -2.06
N ARG A 149 -20.31 13.29 -0.87
CA ARG A 149 -21.70 13.79 -0.83
C ARG A 149 -21.60 15.30 -0.92
N GLU A 150 -21.85 15.84 -2.11
CA GLU A 150 -22.05 17.27 -2.32
C GLU A 150 -22.87 17.83 -1.15
N LYS A 151 -22.34 18.86 -0.49
CA LYS A 151 -23.20 19.70 0.35
C LYS A 151 -24.36 20.14 -0.54
N PRO A 152 -25.62 19.94 -0.15
CA PRO A 152 -26.71 20.55 -0.88
C PRO A 152 -26.46 22.06 -0.86
N LYS A 153 -26.29 22.65 -2.05
CA LYS A 153 -26.34 24.10 -2.21
C LYS A 153 -27.76 24.51 -1.84
N GLY A 154 -27.92 24.99 -0.60
CA GLY A 154 -29.03 25.85 -0.22
C GLY A 154 -28.86 27.23 -0.83
#